data_AF-A0A139KVA8-F1
#
_entry.id   AF-A0A139KVA8-F1
#
_cell.length_a   1.000
_cell.length_b   1.000
_cell.length_c   1.000
_cell.angle_alpha   90.00
_cell.angle_beta   90.00
_cell.angle_gamma   90.00
#
_symmetry.space_group_name_H-M   'P 1'
#
loop_
_entity.id
_entity.type
_entity.pdbx_description
1 polymer ?
#
loop_
_entity_poly.entity_id
_entity_poly.type
_entity_poly.pdbx_seq_one_letter_code
_entity_poly.pdbx_strand_id
1 'polypeptide(L)'
;PKAIILLRSKAGREESQIAVKAAVGVPEIAAAAVTPSEPDAANTYTAGSESPDVITGTLSMQKQANAGTTSSMKLTVTAKGGSRIVGLPAWLKADKTEGHNTEAIDYTLTLDQNAKDFPTGSFPANAAVTFEIQNLSDAAKKVTVTVDMTEAP
;
A
#
# COMPACT_ATOMS: atom_id res chain seq x y z
N PRO A 1 -2.16 5.42 19.47
CA PRO A 1 -2.21 5.50 20.95
C PRO A 1 -1.78 6.90 21.41
N LYS A 2 -2.55 7.55 22.29
CA LYS A 2 -2.25 8.88 22.85
C LYS A 2 -1.92 8.68 24.32
N ALA A 3 -0.72 9.09 24.74
CA ALA A 3 -0.36 9.10 26.16
C ALA A 3 -0.47 10.54 26.68
N ILE A 4 -0.95 10.69 27.91
CA ILE A 4 -1.01 11.97 28.60
C ILE A 4 -0.08 11.86 29.80
N ILE A 5 0.96 12.69 29.83
CA ILE A 5 1.81 12.85 31.01
C ILE A 5 1.22 14.00 31.83
N LEU A 6 0.85 13.70 33.08
CA LEU A 6 0.33 14.68 34.03
C LEU A 6 1.43 15.06 35.01
N LEU A 7 1.88 16.32 34.98
CA LEU A 7 2.85 16.86 35.93
C LEU A 7 2.08 17.65 37.00
N ARG A 8 2.18 17.22 38.26
CA ARG A 8 1.58 17.89 39.41
C ARG A 8 2.65 18.44 40.33
N SER A 9 2.60 19.74 40.61
CA SER A 9 3.43 20.35 41.66
C SER A 9 2.82 20.10 43.04
N LYS A 10 3.66 19.78 44.04
CA LYS A 10 3.25 19.48 45.42
C LYS A 10 2.47 20.63 46.10
N ALA A 11 2.56 21.84 45.57
CA ALA A 11 1.86 23.03 46.08
C ALA A 11 0.55 23.35 45.32
N GLY A 12 0.11 22.51 44.38
CA GLY A 12 -1.19 22.64 43.70
C GLY A 12 -1.34 23.87 42.81
N ARG A 13 -0.25 24.57 42.49
CA ARG A 13 -0.30 25.87 41.77
C ARG A 13 -0.25 25.71 40.24
N GLU A 14 0.26 24.60 39.72
CA GLU A 14 0.30 24.33 38.27
C GLU A 14 0.09 22.82 38.00
N GLU A 15 -0.87 22.52 37.13
CA GLU A 15 -1.03 21.23 36.46
C GLU A 15 -0.66 21.40 34.99
N SER A 16 0.34 20.65 34.52
CA SER A 16 0.76 20.65 33.12
C SER A 16 0.44 19.31 32.49
N GLN A 17 -0.23 19.35 31.34
CA GLN A 17 -0.54 18.17 30.53
C GLN A 17 0.34 18.15 29.29
N ILE A 18 1.08 17.06 29.08
CA ILE A 18 1.83 16.82 27.84
C ILE A 18 1.17 15.68 27.09
N ALA A 19 0.64 15.98 25.90
CA ALA A 19 0.15 14.96 24.99
C ALA A 19 1.32 14.38 24.19
N VAL A 20 1.54 13.08 24.31
CA VAL A 20 2.54 12.34 23.53
C VAL A 20 1.83 11.56 22.44
N LYS A 21 2.18 11.84 21.17
CA LYS A 21 1.76 11.05 20.00
C LYS A 21 2.99 10.36 19.42
N ALA A 22 2.88 9.07 19.14
CA ALA A 22 3.93 8.36 18.41
C ALA A 22 4.08 8.98 17.02
N ALA A 23 5.32 9.29 16.63
CA ALA A 23 5.62 9.66 15.26
C ALA A 23 5.44 8.42 14.36
N VAL A 24 4.56 8.52 13.38
CA VAL A 24 4.33 7.47 12.38
C VAL A 24 4.82 7.96 11.03
N GLY A 25 5.53 7.08 10.33
CA GLY A 25 6.07 7.34 9.00
C GLY A 25 5.13 6.90 7.89
N VAL A 26 5.53 7.20 6.66
CA VAL A 26 4.94 6.65 5.44
C VAL A 26 5.12 5.12 5.46
N PRO A 27 4.14 4.33 4.99
CA PRO A 27 4.31 2.89 4.85
C PRO A 27 5.50 2.55 3.94
N GLU A 28 6.34 1.62 4.37
CA GLU A 28 7.33 1.00 3.49
C GLU A 28 6.67 -0.17 2.75
N ILE A 29 6.92 -0.29 1.44
CA ILE A 29 6.31 -1.30 0.59
C ILE A 29 7.42 -2.00 -0.19
N ALA A 30 7.38 -3.34 -0.23
CA ALA A 30 8.26 -4.16 -1.03
C ALA A 30 7.49 -5.34 -1.64
N ALA A 31 8.08 -5.97 -2.66
CA ALA A 31 7.64 -7.29 -3.09
C ALA A 31 7.84 -8.30 -1.93
N ALA A 32 6.91 -9.23 -1.77
CA ALA A 32 7.05 -10.27 -0.75
C ALA A 32 8.30 -11.14 -0.98
N ALA A 33 8.96 -11.54 0.11
CA ALA A 33 10.22 -12.29 0.01
C ALA A 33 10.06 -13.70 -0.58
N VAL A 34 8.86 -14.28 -0.48
CA VAL A 34 8.56 -15.64 -0.96
C VAL A 34 7.36 -15.58 -1.90
N THR A 35 7.53 -16.14 -3.10
CA THR A 35 6.51 -16.22 -4.15
C THR A 35 5.74 -14.90 -4.32
N PRO A 36 6.43 -13.78 -4.63
CA PRO A 36 5.79 -12.48 -4.77
C PRO A 36 4.85 -12.40 -5.96
N SER A 37 5.10 -13.18 -7.01
CA SER A 37 4.38 -13.06 -8.28
C SER A 37 3.82 -14.40 -8.69
N GLU A 38 2.63 -14.37 -9.27
CA GLU A 38 2.07 -15.44 -10.10
C GLU A 38 1.62 -14.82 -11.43
N PRO A 39 2.06 -15.32 -12.60
CA PRO A 39 3.13 -16.30 -12.78
C PRO A 39 4.46 -15.83 -12.18
N ASP A 40 5.37 -16.77 -11.91
CA ASP A 40 6.67 -16.43 -11.32
C ASP A 40 7.42 -15.39 -12.16
N ALA A 41 7.99 -14.39 -11.49
CA ALA A 41 8.70 -13.24 -12.07
C ALA A 41 7.93 -12.39 -13.12
N ALA A 42 6.64 -12.62 -13.35
CA ALA A 42 5.86 -11.86 -14.32
C ALA A 42 5.48 -10.45 -13.84
N ASN A 43 5.29 -10.28 -12.53
CA ASN A 43 4.88 -9.03 -11.91
C ASN A 43 5.99 -8.47 -11.02
N THR A 44 6.10 -7.15 -10.95
CA THR A 44 7.12 -6.48 -10.15
C THR A 44 6.56 -5.28 -9.41
N TYR A 45 7.21 -4.94 -8.31
CA TYR A 45 6.99 -3.68 -7.60
C TYR A 45 8.30 -2.94 -7.45
N THR A 46 8.31 -1.68 -7.87
CA THR A 46 9.47 -0.80 -7.76
C THR A 46 9.09 0.39 -6.88
N ALA A 47 9.80 0.56 -5.77
CA ALA A 47 9.65 1.73 -4.92
C ALA A 47 10.18 2.99 -5.63
N GLY A 48 9.59 4.15 -5.33
CA GLY A 48 10.10 5.44 -5.78
C GLY A 48 11.49 5.74 -5.21
N SER A 49 12.12 6.80 -5.74
CA SER A 49 13.47 7.22 -5.33
C SER A 49 13.46 8.47 -4.44
N GLU A 50 12.28 8.94 -4.03
CA GLU A 50 12.14 10.10 -3.17
C GLU A 50 12.73 9.82 -1.79
N SER A 51 13.52 10.78 -1.29
CA SER A 51 14.13 10.73 0.04
C SER A 51 13.80 12.01 0.81
N PRO A 52 13.67 11.96 2.15
CA PRO A 52 13.86 10.79 3.02
C PRO A 52 12.67 9.82 3.09
N ASP A 53 11.48 10.25 2.65
CA ASP A 53 10.26 9.44 2.65
C ASP A 53 9.89 9.06 1.21
N VAL A 54 9.87 7.76 0.90
CA VAL A 54 9.40 7.23 -0.38
C VAL A 54 7.87 7.26 -0.38
N ILE A 55 7.28 8.13 -1.22
CA ILE A 55 5.83 8.36 -1.29
C ILE A 55 5.20 7.89 -2.59
N THR A 56 5.99 7.36 -3.52
CA THR A 56 5.49 6.75 -4.75
C THR A 56 6.03 5.34 -4.94
N GLY A 57 5.36 4.58 -5.79
CA GLY A 57 5.83 3.29 -6.26
C GLY A 57 5.10 2.88 -7.54
N THR A 58 5.67 1.92 -8.26
CA THR A 58 5.10 1.38 -9.49
C THR A 58 4.89 -0.12 -9.33
N LEU A 59 3.65 -0.56 -9.48
CA LEU A 59 3.25 -1.96 -9.57
C LEU A 59 3.09 -2.31 -11.05
N SER A 60 3.99 -3.12 -11.60
CA SER A 60 3.88 -3.61 -12.97
C SER A 60 3.24 -4.99 -12.97
N MET A 61 2.11 -5.14 -13.66
CA MET A 61 1.40 -6.41 -13.74
C MET A 61 1.26 -6.90 -15.18
N GLN A 62 1.41 -8.20 -15.37
CA GLN A 62 1.25 -8.85 -16.66
C GLN A 62 -0.21 -9.26 -16.87
N LYS A 63 -0.83 -8.69 -17.90
CA LYS A 63 -2.09 -9.13 -18.48
C LYS A 63 -1.85 -10.45 -19.20
N GLN A 64 -2.58 -11.49 -18.80
CA GLN A 64 -2.41 -12.83 -19.38
C GLN A 64 -3.25 -12.99 -20.65
N ALA A 65 -2.75 -13.77 -21.62
CA ALA A 65 -3.45 -14.03 -22.88
C ALA A 65 -4.85 -14.63 -22.69
N ASN A 66 -5.05 -15.41 -21.62
CA ASN A 66 -6.33 -16.02 -21.28
C ASN A 66 -6.91 -15.37 -20.01
N ALA A 67 -8.18 -14.97 -20.05
CA ALA A 67 -8.85 -14.37 -18.90
C ALA A 67 -9.10 -15.36 -17.72
N GLY A 68 -8.79 -16.65 -17.91
CA GLY A 68 -8.86 -17.69 -16.88
C GLY A 68 -7.54 -17.95 -16.14
N THR A 69 -6.44 -17.34 -16.55
CA THR A 69 -5.14 -17.47 -15.87
C THR A 69 -4.94 -16.33 -14.88
N THR A 70 -4.54 -16.69 -13.66
CA THR A 70 -4.30 -15.74 -12.57
C THR A 70 -3.04 -14.92 -12.85
N SER A 71 -3.13 -13.61 -12.66
CA SER A 71 -1.96 -12.74 -12.51
C SER A 71 -2.07 -12.01 -11.18
N SER A 72 -1.10 -12.22 -10.30
CA SER A 72 -1.11 -11.66 -8.96
C SER A 72 0.28 -11.21 -8.48
N MET A 73 0.28 -10.20 -7.63
CA MET A 73 1.46 -9.66 -6.97
C MET A 73 1.20 -9.53 -5.47
N LYS A 74 2.11 -10.06 -4.66
CA LYS A 74 2.09 -9.99 -3.22
C LYS A 74 3.06 -8.91 -2.74
N LEU A 75 2.52 -7.89 -2.07
CA LEU A 75 3.28 -6.78 -1.51
C LEU A 75 3.32 -6.90 0.01
N THR A 76 4.52 -6.82 0.57
CA THR A 76 4.72 -6.70 2.02
C THR A 76 4.79 -5.22 2.39
N VAL A 77 3.93 -4.81 3.31
CA VAL A 77 3.80 -3.43 3.77
C VAL A 77 4.16 -3.35 5.25
N THR A 78 5.12 -2.48 5.57
CA THR A 78 5.57 -2.20 6.94
C THR A 78 5.10 -0.80 7.33
N ALA A 79 4.19 -0.72 8.29
CA ALA A 79 3.66 0.55 8.77
C ALA A 79 3.39 0.51 10.27
N LYS A 80 4.05 1.39 11.03
CA LYS A 80 3.75 1.57 12.45
C LYS A 80 2.32 2.08 12.61
N GLY A 81 1.44 1.21 13.10
CA GLY A 81 0.00 1.48 13.22
C GLY A 81 -0.88 0.63 12.30
N GLY A 82 -0.30 -0.18 11.42
CA GLY A 82 -1.00 -0.91 10.37
C GLY A 82 -1.24 -0.07 9.12
N SER A 83 -1.83 -0.70 8.10
CA SER A 83 -2.02 -0.08 6.79
C SER A 83 -3.40 -0.39 6.20
N ARG A 84 -3.80 0.40 5.20
CA ARG A 84 -4.97 0.15 4.38
C ARG A 84 -4.76 0.57 2.93
N ILE A 85 -5.47 -0.09 2.03
CA ILE A 85 -5.53 0.20 0.60
C ILE A 85 -6.73 1.12 0.34
N VAL A 86 -6.53 2.19 -0.43
CA VAL A 86 -7.57 3.17 -0.79
C VAL A 86 -7.54 3.43 -2.30
N GLY A 87 -8.71 3.53 -2.92
CA GLY A 87 -8.82 3.87 -4.35
C GLY A 87 -8.42 2.75 -5.30
N LEU A 88 -8.48 1.48 -4.85
CA LEU A 88 -8.16 0.34 -5.70
C LEU A 88 -9.15 0.25 -6.86
N PRO A 89 -8.68 0.13 -8.13
CA PRO A 89 -9.58 -0.02 -9.27
C PRO A 89 -10.33 -1.35 -9.20
N ALA A 90 -11.58 -1.39 -9.68
CA ALA A 90 -12.46 -2.55 -9.54
C ALA A 90 -11.92 -3.84 -10.18
N TRP A 91 -11.06 -3.70 -11.19
CA TRP A 91 -10.40 -4.81 -11.87
C TRP A 91 -9.13 -5.33 -11.17
N LEU A 92 -8.66 -4.66 -10.11
CA LEU A 92 -7.56 -5.13 -9.28
C LEU A 92 -8.14 -5.54 -7.93
N LYS A 93 -8.14 -6.82 -7.63
CA LYS A 93 -8.66 -7.36 -6.38
C LYS A 93 -7.55 -7.44 -5.34
N ALA A 94 -7.83 -7.08 -4.11
CA ALA A 94 -6.95 -7.40 -2.98
C ALA A 94 -7.59 -8.51 -2.14
N ASP A 95 -6.79 -9.41 -1.58
CA ASP A 95 -7.25 -10.42 -0.62
C ASP A 95 -7.86 -9.78 0.63
N LYS A 96 -7.31 -8.62 1.02
CA LYS A 96 -7.81 -7.75 2.08
C LYS A 96 -7.43 -6.30 1.77
N THR A 97 -8.17 -5.36 2.35
CA THR A 97 -7.94 -3.92 2.15
C THR A 97 -7.37 -3.23 3.37
N GLU A 98 -7.34 -3.89 4.53
CA GLU A 98 -6.79 -3.35 5.77
C GLU A 98 -6.01 -4.43 6.51
N GLY A 99 -4.98 -4.00 7.24
CA GLY A 99 -4.23 -4.86 8.14
C GLY A 99 -3.74 -4.07 9.34
N HIS A 100 -3.87 -4.66 10.53
CA HIS A 100 -3.55 -4.00 11.79
C HIS A 100 -2.18 -4.41 12.37
N ASN A 101 -1.46 -5.34 11.71
CA ASN A 101 -0.13 -5.72 12.15
C ASN A 101 0.84 -4.54 11.98
N THR A 102 1.60 -4.23 13.03
CA THR A 102 2.52 -3.09 13.05
C THR A 102 3.92 -3.43 12.57
N GLU A 103 4.22 -4.71 12.36
CA GLU A 103 5.51 -5.19 11.85
C GLU A 103 5.49 -5.32 10.34
N ALA A 104 4.66 -6.23 9.80
CA ALA A 104 4.52 -6.43 8.37
C ALA A 104 3.13 -6.99 8.04
N ILE A 105 2.57 -6.57 6.91
CA ILE A 105 1.30 -7.06 6.37
C ILE A 105 1.50 -7.38 4.90
N ASP A 106 1.14 -8.60 4.52
CA ASP A 106 1.13 -8.99 3.13
C ASP A 106 -0.24 -8.73 2.51
N TYR A 107 -0.27 -8.06 1.37
CA TYR A 107 -1.44 -7.90 0.50
C TYR A 107 -1.20 -8.62 -0.81
N THR A 108 -2.13 -9.48 -1.22
CA THR A 108 -2.12 -10.12 -2.52
C THR A 108 -3.08 -9.39 -3.45
N LEU A 109 -2.51 -8.74 -4.45
CA LEU A 109 -3.22 -8.04 -5.52
C LEU A 109 -3.38 -8.97 -6.71
N THR A 110 -4.59 -9.15 -7.23
CA THR A 110 -4.91 -10.07 -8.33
C THR A 110 -5.65 -9.33 -9.43
N LEU A 111 -5.17 -9.46 -10.67
CA LEU A 111 -5.86 -8.92 -11.84
C LEU A 111 -7.11 -9.74 -12.15
N ASP A 112 -8.23 -9.03 -12.29
CA ASP A 112 -9.48 -9.57 -12.83
C ASP A 112 -9.71 -9.01 -14.24
N GLN A 113 -9.26 -9.76 -15.24
CA GLN A 113 -9.38 -9.39 -16.65
C GLN A 113 -10.83 -9.40 -17.15
N ASN A 114 -11.75 -10.00 -16.40
CA ASN A 114 -13.18 -10.05 -16.72
C ASN A 114 -13.97 -8.95 -16.03
N ALA A 115 -13.32 -8.16 -15.16
CA ALA A 115 -14.00 -7.09 -14.45
C ALA A 115 -14.47 -6.00 -15.41
N LYS A 116 -15.60 -5.38 -15.05
CA LYS A 116 -16.12 -4.22 -15.76
C LYS A 116 -15.06 -3.09 -15.73
N ASP A 117 -14.89 -2.44 -16.88
CA ASP A 117 -13.94 -1.34 -17.09
C ASP A 117 -12.46 -1.78 -16.99
N PHE A 118 -12.17 -3.07 -17.19
CA PHE A 118 -10.80 -3.54 -17.42
C PHE A 118 -10.20 -2.84 -18.65
N PRO A 119 -8.92 -2.40 -18.61
CA PRO A 119 -8.30 -1.72 -19.75
C PRO A 119 -8.21 -2.61 -20.99
N THR A 120 -8.85 -2.19 -22.10
CA THR A 120 -8.87 -2.94 -23.37
C THR A 120 -7.97 -2.35 -24.47
N GLY A 121 -7.30 -1.23 -24.21
CA GLY A 121 -6.40 -0.53 -25.16
C GLY A 121 -4.94 -0.53 -24.70
N SER A 122 -4.09 0.25 -25.38
CA SER A 122 -2.71 0.47 -24.96
C SER A 122 -2.67 1.04 -23.55
N PHE A 123 -1.93 0.37 -22.65
CA PHE A 123 -1.78 0.77 -21.27
C PHE A 123 -0.38 1.37 -21.04
N PRO A 124 -0.25 2.45 -20.25
CA PRO A 124 -1.33 3.25 -19.64
C PRO A 124 -2.04 4.14 -20.67
N ALA A 125 -3.37 4.16 -20.65
CA ALA A 125 -4.19 4.96 -21.56
C ALA A 125 -4.35 6.39 -21.01
N ASN A 126 -3.47 7.34 -21.38
CA ASN A 126 -3.51 8.79 -21.11
C ASN A 126 -3.70 9.27 -19.65
N ALA A 127 -3.99 8.37 -18.70
CA ALA A 127 -4.07 8.60 -17.26
C ALA A 127 -3.51 7.37 -16.56
N ALA A 128 -2.55 7.58 -15.67
CA ALA A 128 -2.01 6.54 -14.81
C ALA A 128 -3.12 6.05 -13.86
N VAL A 129 -3.34 4.75 -13.79
CA VAL A 129 -4.24 4.18 -12.78
C VAL A 129 -3.46 4.08 -11.48
N THR A 130 -3.96 4.72 -10.43
CA THR A 130 -3.28 4.78 -9.13
C THR A 130 -4.19 4.34 -8.00
N PHE A 131 -3.59 3.75 -6.97
CA PHE A 131 -4.23 3.56 -5.66
C PHE A 131 -3.25 4.00 -4.56
N GLU A 132 -3.72 4.04 -3.32
CA GLU A 132 -2.90 4.47 -2.18
C GLU A 132 -2.79 3.36 -1.14
N ILE A 133 -1.62 3.22 -0.53
CA ILE A 133 -1.44 2.49 0.72
C ILE A 133 -1.20 3.52 1.83
N GLN A 134 -2.13 3.59 2.77
CA GLN A 134 -2.15 4.60 3.84
C GLN A 134 -1.82 3.95 5.18
N ASN A 135 -1.13 4.69 6.06
CA ASN A 135 -0.96 4.32 7.45
C ASN A 135 -2.30 4.51 8.20
N LEU A 136 -2.76 3.49 8.93
CA LEU A 136 -4.01 3.56 9.69
C LEU A 136 -3.98 4.60 10.83
N SER A 137 -2.79 4.92 11.35
CA SER A 137 -2.61 5.90 12.43
C SER A 137 -2.53 7.36 11.93
N ASP A 138 -2.31 7.56 10.62
CA ASP A 138 -2.25 8.89 10.01
C ASP A 138 -2.49 8.83 8.50
N ALA A 139 -3.66 9.27 8.03
CA ALA A 139 -4.04 9.23 6.62
C ALA A 139 -3.19 10.14 5.72
N ALA A 140 -2.45 11.11 6.28
CA ALA A 140 -1.49 11.92 5.51
C ALA A 140 -0.20 11.16 5.20
N LYS A 141 0.08 10.05 5.91
CA LYS A 141 1.23 9.17 5.68
C LYS A 141 0.82 8.04 4.73
N LYS A 142 1.16 8.21 3.46
CA LYS A 142 0.71 7.33 2.38
C LYS A 142 1.72 7.22 1.25
N VAL A 143 1.66 6.09 0.56
CA VAL A 143 2.35 5.86 -0.71
C VAL A 143 1.31 5.79 -1.82
N THR A 144 1.51 6.56 -2.88
CA THR A 144 0.73 6.44 -4.11
C THR A 144 1.38 5.40 -5.01
N VAL A 145 0.66 4.32 -5.30
CA VAL A 145 1.12 3.26 -6.20
C VAL A 145 0.49 3.47 -7.57
N THR A 146 1.33 3.66 -8.57
CA THR A 146 0.93 3.64 -9.99
C THR A 146 0.91 2.20 -10.48
N VAL A 147 -0.15 1.81 -11.15
CA VAL A 147 -0.25 0.51 -11.80
C VAL A 147 0.20 0.66 -13.25
N ASP A 148 1.21 -0.14 -13.63
CA ASP A 148 1.63 -0.38 -15.00
C ASP A 148 1.13 -1.77 -15.46
N MET A 149 0.92 -1.94 -16.76
CA MET A 149 0.43 -3.19 -17.31
C MET A 149 1.15 -3.56 -18.60
N THR A 150 1.74 -4.75 -18.60
CA THR A 150 2.39 -5.36 -19.77
C THR A 150 1.54 -6.51 -20.30
N GLU A 151 1.69 -6.85 -21.57
CA GLU A 151 1.07 -8.07 -22.12
C GLU A 151 2.02 -9.25 -21.96
N ALA A 152 1.45 -10.43 -21.65
CA ALA A 152 2.19 -11.67 -21.68
C ALA A 152 2.74 -11.94 -23.09
N PRO A 153 3.96 -12.50 -23.21
CA PRO A 153 4.52 -12.91 -24.50
C PRO A 153 3.71 -14.02 -25.19
#